data_AF-A0AAW5Z686-F1
#
_entry.id   AF-A0AAW5Z686-F1
#
_cell.length_a   1.000
_cell.length_b   1.000
_cell.length_c   1.000
_cell.angle_alpha   90.00
_cell.angle_beta   90.00
_cell.angle_gamma   90.00
#
_symmetry.space_group_name_H-M   'P 1'
#
loop_
_entity.id
_entity.type
_entity.pdbx_description
1 polymer ?
#
loop_
_entity_poly.entity_id
_entity_poly.type
_entity_poly.pdbx_seq_one_letter_code
_entity_poly.pdbx_strand_id
1 'polypeptide(L)'
;EINEWNRQQGSTESVLNLRRMTNIGTFRAYLNEYLRNHPRIRKDMTLMVRQLAPGDNGLPLEIYAFTNTVVWLEYESIQADIF
;
A
#
# COMPACT_ATOMS: atom_id res chain seq x y z
N GLU A 1 -17.55 8.29 2.45
CA GLU A 1 -17.15 6.97 1.92
C GLU A 1 -17.35 5.79 2.91
N ILE A 2 -16.48 5.56 3.90
CA ILE A 2 -16.57 4.39 4.82
C ILE A 2 -17.90 4.34 5.58
N ASN A 3 -18.31 5.50 6.13
CA ASN A 3 -19.54 5.62 6.90
C ASN A 3 -20.81 5.49 6.03
N GLU A 4 -20.73 5.81 4.74
CA GLU A 4 -21.86 5.70 3.81
C GLU A 4 -22.07 4.26 3.37
N TRP A 5 -20.97 3.52 3.10
CA TRP A 5 -21.03 2.11 2.75
C TRP A 5 -21.53 1.23 3.91
N ASN A 6 -21.08 1.52 5.14
CA ASN A 6 -21.51 0.79 6.34
C ASN A 6 -23.01 0.98 6.65
N ARG A 7 -23.57 2.17 6.38
CA ARG A 7 -25.01 2.44 6.59
C ARG A 7 -25.91 1.65 5.64
N GLN A 8 -25.42 1.29 4.45
CA GLN A 8 -26.21 0.57 3.45
C GLN A 8 -26.33 -0.95 3.72
N GLN A 9 -25.43 -1.54 4.52
CA GLN A 9 -25.31 -3.00 4.66
C GLN A 9 -25.95 -3.60 5.92
N GLY A 10 -26.55 -2.79 6.81
CA GLY A 10 -27.52 -3.24 7.83
C GLY A 10 -27.18 -4.50 8.63
N SER A 11 -25.91 -4.73 8.98
CA SER A 11 -25.45 -6.01 9.55
C SER A 11 -25.07 -5.91 11.02
N THR A 12 -25.43 -6.94 11.78
CA THR A 12 -25.14 -7.19 13.20
C THR A 12 -23.68 -7.63 13.44
N GLU A 13 -22.87 -7.76 12.39
CA GLU A 13 -21.45 -8.08 12.50
C GLU A 13 -20.61 -6.87 12.94
N SER A 14 -19.48 -7.15 13.60
CA SER A 14 -18.46 -6.15 13.90
C SER A 14 -18.12 -5.32 12.65
N VAL A 15 -18.05 -3.99 12.82
CA VAL A 15 -17.70 -3.03 11.75
C VAL A 15 -16.40 -3.43 11.02
N LEU A 16 -15.50 -4.12 11.70
CA LEU A 16 -14.25 -4.65 11.15
C LEU A 16 -14.45 -5.77 10.12
N ASN A 17 -15.47 -6.61 10.32
CA ASN A 17 -15.76 -7.77 9.47
C ASN A 17 -16.54 -7.37 8.20
N LEU A 18 -17.28 -6.26 8.24
CA LEU A 18 -18.07 -5.78 7.11
C LEU A 18 -17.22 -5.57 5.84
N ARG A 19 -15.97 -5.10 5.97
CA ARG A 19 -15.07 -4.88 4.83
C ARG A 19 -14.15 -6.07 4.50
N ARG A 20 -14.30 -7.20 5.19
CA ARG A 20 -13.37 -8.35 5.10
C ARG A 20 -11.91 -7.89 5.19
N MET A 21 -11.61 -7.06 6.19
CA MET A 21 -10.24 -6.58 6.42
C MET A 21 -9.31 -7.77 6.61
N THR A 22 -8.29 -7.86 5.76
CA THR A 22 -7.23 -8.85 5.89
C THR A 22 -5.94 -8.15 6.28
N ASN A 23 -5.04 -8.83 6.99
CA ASN A 23 -3.73 -8.29 7.34
C ASN A 23 -3.00 -7.75 6.10
N ILE A 24 -3.08 -8.48 4.98
CA ILE A 24 -2.44 -8.05 3.73
C ILE A 24 -3.14 -6.86 3.06
N GLY A 25 -4.46 -6.76 3.17
CA GLY A 25 -5.22 -5.60 2.70
C GLY A 25 -4.84 -4.34 3.50
N THR A 26 -4.78 -4.47 4.83
CA THR A 26 -4.37 -3.41 5.74
C THR A 26 -2.92 -2.98 5.49
N PHE A 27 -2.00 -3.94 5.38
CA PHE A 27 -0.59 -3.66 5.11
C PHE A 27 -0.38 -2.98 3.76
N ARG A 28 -1.10 -3.41 2.71
CA ARG A 28 -1.06 -2.75 1.39
C ARG A 28 -1.57 -1.31 1.44
N ALA A 29 -2.64 -1.05 2.20
CA ALA A 29 -3.15 0.31 2.37
C ALA A 29 -2.15 1.19 3.12
N TYR A 30 -1.54 0.66 4.18
CA TYR A 30 -0.47 1.32 4.92
C TYR A 30 0.72 1.67 4.01
N LEU A 31 1.24 0.70 3.25
CA LEU A 31 2.37 0.93 2.33
C LEU A 31 2.07 2.00 1.28
N ASN A 32 0.86 1.97 0.69
CA ASN A 32 0.44 3.00 -0.25
C ASN A 32 0.50 4.39 0.39
N GLU A 33 -0.03 4.56 1.61
CA GLU A 33 0.00 5.87 2.26
C GLU A 33 1.38 6.28 2.77
N TYR A 34 2.17 5.33 3.28
CA TYR A 34 3.56 5.57 3.63
C TYR A 34 4.34 6.12 2.43
N LEU A 35 4.25 5.48 1.26
CA LEU A 35 4.95 5.91 0.04
C LEU A 35 4.37 7.23 -0.50
N ARG A 36 3.05 7.44 -0.43
CA ARG A 36 2.41 8.72 -0.81
C ARG A 36 2.88 9.89 0.03
N ASN A 37 3.18 9.67 1.30
CA ASN A 37 3.69 10.70 2.20
C ASN A 37 5.22 10.74 2.29
N HIS A 38 5.93 9.78 1.70
CA HIS A 38 7.40 9.74 1.75
C HIS A 38 8.03 10.93 1.00
N PRO A 39 8.87 11.78 1.63
CA PRO A 39 9.32 13.05 1.05
C PRO A 39 10.27 12.87 -0.15
N ARG A 40 10.94 11.72 -0.27
CA ARG A 40 11.87 11.41 -1.37
C ARG A 40 11.26 10.58 -2.50
N ILE A 41 9.95 10.29 -2.42
CA ILE A 41 9.20 9.65 -3.50
C ILE A 41 8.51 10.73 -4.34
N ARG A 42 8.65 10.61 -5.65
CA ARG A 42 8.10 11.51 -6.65
C ARG A 42 6.58 11.31 -6.76
N LYS A 43 5.82 12.42 -6.72
CA LYS A 43 4.35 12.41 -6.59
C LYS A 43 3.59 12.63 -7.90
N ASP A 44 4.26 13.18 -8.90
CA ASP A 44 3.75 13.41 -10.26
C ASP A 44 3.86 12.18 -11.17
N MET A 45 4.38 11.06 -10.65
CA MET A 45 4.56 9.81 -11.38
C MET A 45 3.77 8.66 -10.74
N THR A 46 3.69 7.55 -11.47
CA THR A 46 3.00 6.35 -11.01
C THR A 46 3.57 5.83 -9.71
N LEU A 47 2.69 5.60 -8.74
CA LEU A 47 2.96 4.91 -7.47
C LEU A 47 1.93 3.80 -7.33
N MET A 48 2.40 2.57 -7.13
CA MET A 48 1.55 1.39 -7.03
C MET A 48 2.09 0.41 -6.00
N VAL A 49 1.21 -0.05 -5.10
CA VAL A 49 1.45 -1.23 -4.28
C VAL A 49 0.39 -2.26 -4.63
N ARG A 50 0.79 -3.40 -5.19
CA ARG A 50 -0.13 -4.47 -5.63
C ARG A 50 0.28 -5.84 -5.12
N GLN A 51 -0.70 -6.72 -4.97
CA GLN A 51 -0.47 -8.14 -4.72
C GLN A 51 -0.27 -8.82 -6.08
N LEU A 52 0.73 -9.70 -6.18
CA LEU A 52 0.92 -10.57 -7.32
C LEU A 52 0.13 -11.87 -7.12
N ALA A 53 0.14 -12.75 -8.13
CA ALA A 53 -0.45 -14.07 -7.98
C ALA A 53 0.27 -14.84 -6.85
N PRO A 54 -0.45 -15.59 -6.00
CA PRO A 54 0.17 -16.48 -5.03
C PRO A 54 1.05 -17.52 -5.73
N GLY A 55 2.19 -17.85 -5.11
CA GLY A 55 3.06 -18.94 -5.54
C GLY A 55 3.49 -19.80 -4.36
N ASP A 56 4.39 -20.75 -4.60
CA ASP A 56 4.84 -21.72 -3.57
C ASP A 56 5.53 -21.05 -2.37
N ASN A 57 6.06 -19.83 -2.56
CA ASN A 57 6.72 -19.03 -1.52
C ASN A 57 5.77 -18.02 -0.84
N GLY A 58 4.46 -18.08 -1.09
CA GLY A 58 3.46 -17.20 -0.49
C GLY A 58 2.83 -16.19 -1.46
N LEU A 59 2.32 -15.08 -0.92
CA LEU A 59 1.62 -14.03 -1.67
C LEU A 59 2.53 -12.79 -1.82
N PRO A 60 3.17 -12.58 -2.99
CA PRO A 60 4.12 -11.49 -3.15
C PRO A 60 3.41 -10.12 -3.20
N LEU A 61 4.10 -9.11 -2.68
CA LEU A 61 3.73 -7.70 -2.83
C LEU A 61 4.75 -7.01 -3.73
N GLU A 62 4.26 -6.33 -4.76
CA GLU A 62 5.06 -5.48 -5.63
C GLU A 62 4.87 -4.02 -5.23
N ILE A 63 6.00 -3.32 -5.03
CA ILE A 63 6.06 -1.88 -4.81
C ILE A 63 6.70 -1.25 -6.06
N TYR A 64 5.98 -0.33 -6.70
CA TYR A 64 6.47 0.44 -7.83
C TYR A 64 6.35 1.93 -7.52
N ALA A 65 7.47 2.64 -7.52
CA ALA A 65 7.52 4.08 -7.28
C ALA A 65 8.77 4.70 -7.91
N PHE A 66 8.76 6.02 -8.09
CA PHE A 66 9.90 6.79 -8.56
C PHE A 66 10.48 7.64 -7.43
N THR A 67 11.79 7.73 -7.33
CA THR A 67 12.47 8.69 -6.45
C THR A 67 12.41 10.09 -7.06
N ASN A 68 12.48 11.12 -6.22
CA ASN A 68 12.57 12.52 -6.69
C ASN A 68 14.01 12.95 -7.02
N THR A 69 14.96 12.01 -6.98
CA THR A 69 16.38 12.20 -7.29
C THR A 69 16.84 11.13 -8.27
N VAL A 70 17.87 11.45 -9.06
CA VAL A 70 18.58 10.53 -9.96
C VAL A 70 20.02 10.28 -9.51
N VAL A 71 20.43 10.84 -8.37
CA VAL A 71 21.76 10.63 -7.79
C VAL A 71 21.84 9.20 -7.26
N TRP A 72 22.78 8.41 -7.79
CA TRP A 72 22.88 6.98 -7.51
C TRP A 72 22.92 6.63 -6.01
N LEU A 73 23.78 7.30 -5.25
CA LEU A 73 23.93 7.04 -3.81
C LEU A 73 22.65 7.37 -3.01
N GLU A 74 21.94 8.43 -3.39
CA GLU A 74 20.68 8.81 -2.74
C GLU A 74 19.57 7.83 -3.11
N TYR A 75 19.49 7.43 -4.38
CA TYR A 75 18.56 6.41 -4.85
C TYR A 75 18.73 5.11 -4.07
N GLU A 76 19.96 4.60 -3.96
CA GLU A 76 20.27 3.37 -3.20
C GLU A 76 19.88 3.51 -1.73
N SER A 77 20.17 4.65 -1.10
CA SER A 77 19.75 4.91 0.29
C SER A 77 18.23 4.95 0.45
N ILE A 78 17.50 5.59 -0.47
CA ILE A 78 16.02 5.63 -0.42
C ILE A 78 15.46 4.21 -0.56
N GLN A 79 16.02 3.40 -1.46
CA GLN A 79 15.60 2.02 -1.65
C GLN A 79 15.84 1.18 -0.39
N ALA A 80 17.03 1.28 0.23
CA ALA A 80 17.36 0.57 1.46
C ALA A 80 16.54 1.03 2.69
N ASP A 81 16.10 2.28 2.74
CA ASP A 81 15.23 2.75 3.82
C ASP A 81 13.78 2.22 3.68
N ILE A 82 13.37 1.82 2.47
CA ILE A 82 12.06 1.24 2.19
C ILE A 82 12.04 -0.29 2.41
N PHE A 83 13.18 -0.98 2.23
CA PHE A 83 13.32 -2.44 2.28
C PHE A 83 14.30 -2.91 3.36
#